data_AF-A0A0B4ZRV8-F1
#
_entry.id   AF-A0A0B4ZRV8-F1
#
_cell.length_a   1.000
_cell.length_b   1.000
_cell.length_c   1.000
_cell.angle_alpha   90.00
_cell.angle_beta   90.00
_cell.angle_gamma   90.00
#
_symmetry.space_group_name_H-M   'P 1'
#
loop_
_entity.id
_entity.type
_entity.pdbx_description
1 polymer ?
#
loop_
_entity_poly.entity_id
_entity_poly.type
_entity_poly.pdbx_seq_one_letter_code
_entity_poly.pdbx_strand_id
1 'polypeptide(L)'
;MQKQSLSLTHELRLPKVPVEKPKLMVMLHGYGRHEGGLFGFADQLPGEYLIVSARAPIRLIWGGFCWYDIRFDEGPSRWADPAQALASLEKLHQFIQEAETAYQTQPGEITLMGFSQGAILSYAYSFRFPDKVRKVLALSGYMFSEIMPTKLPTAATQKLDYFVTHGTEDPVIPI
;
A
#
# COMPACT_ATOMS: atom_id res chain seq x y z
N MET A 1 18.65 6.86 -13.12
CA MET A 1 17.97 7.35 -11.90
C MET A 1 18.51 6.56 -10.71
N GLN A 2 18.65 7.16 -9.53
CA GLN A 2 19.14 6.49 -8.31
C GLN A 2 18.11 6.64 -7.18
N LYS A 3 18.16 5.76 -6.17
CA LYS A 3 17.28 5.79 -5.00
C LYS A 3 17.44 7.12 -4.24
N GLN A 4 16.33 7.81 -4.03
CA GLN A 4 16.27 9.10 -3.33
C GLN A 4 15.88 8.90 -1.86
N SER A 5 16.24 9.86 -1.01
CA SER A 5 15.74 9.90 0.38
C SER A 5 14.38 10.57 0.42
N LEU A 6 13.34 9.84 0.82
CA LEU A 6 11.95 10.29 0.90
C LEU A 6 11.40 10.13 2.34
N SER A 7 10.18 10.59 2.59
CA SER A 7 9.53 10.55 3.92
C SER A 7 9.28 9.15 4.49
N LEU A 8 9.27 8.11 3.65
CA LEU A 8 9.31 6.71 4.04
C LEU A 8 10.55 6.01 3.47
N THR A 9 11.18 5.17 4.30
CA THR A 9 12.16 4.20 3.83
C THR A 9 11.48 3.27 2.84
N HIS A 10 12.12 3.01 1.71
CA HIS A 10 11.55 2.17 0.66
C HIS A 10 12.64 1.40 -0.08
N GLU A 11 12.28 0.35 -0.80
CA GLU A 11 13.09 -0.17 -1.90
C GLU A 11 12.65 0.39 -3.24
N LEU A 12 13.58 0.42 -4.20
CA LEU A 12 13.36 0.96 -5.54
C LEU A 12 13.76 -0.07 -6.59
N ARG A 13 12.86 -0.33 -7.53
CA ARG A 13 13.14 -1.06 -8.77
C ARG A 13 12.84 -0.09 -9.92
N LEU A 14 13.87 0.25 -10.70
CA LEU A 14 13.67 1.06 -11.90
C LEU A 14 12.96 0.24 -12.98
N PRO A 15 12.28 0.89 -13.95
CA PRO A 15 11.77 0.21 -15.13
C PRO A 15 12.88 -0.59 -15.82
N LYS A 16 12.53 -1.79 -16.30
CA LYS A 16 13.44 -2.68 -17.03
C LYS A 16 13.51 -2.35 -18.52
N VAL A 17 12.55 -1.55 -19.00
CA VAL A 17 12.48 -1.06 -20.37
C VAL A 17 12.52 0.47 -20.37
N PRO A 18 13.01 1.13 -21.45
CA PRO A 18 12.99 2.57 -21.54
C PRO A 18 11.56 3.13 -21.51
N VAL A 19 11.25 3.95 -20.51
CA VAL A 19 9.98 4.68 -20.38
C VAL A 19 10.28 6.08 -19.85
N GLU A 20 9.79 7.11 -20.51
CA GLU A 20 10.03 8.51 -20.11
C GLU A 20 9.30 8.86 -18.80
N LYS A 21 8.03 8.45 -18.68
CA LYS A 21 7.21 8.64 -17.47
C LYS A 21 6.63 7.28 -17.06
N PRO A 22 7.36 6.46 -16.29
CA PRO A 22 6.91 5.13 -15.93
C PRO A 22 5.68 5.19 -15.02
N LYS A 23 4.83 4.16 -15.09
CA LYS A 23 3.74 3.99 -14.13
C LYS A 23 4.32 3.64 -12.76
N LEU A 24 3.77 4.22 -11.70
CA LEU A 24 4.23 3.95 -10.34
C LEU A 24 3.46 2.77 -9.74
N MET A 25 4.18 1.76 -9.27
CA MET A 25 3.63 0.73 -8.41
C MET A 25 4.17 0.89 -6.98
N VAL A 26 3.27 0.92 -6.01
CA VAL A 26 3.59 1.09 -4.60
C VAL A 26 3.24 -0.19 -3.86
N MET A 27 4.25 -0.84 -3.28
CA MET A 27 4.07 -2.06 -2.48
C MET A 27 3.99 -1.73 -0.99
N LEU A 28 3.01 -2.32 -0.31
CA LEU A 28 2.74 -2.11 1.12
C LEU A 28 2.73 -3.46 1.85
N HIS A 29 3.69 -3.66 2.75
CA HIS A 29 3.80 -4.91 3.51
C HIS A 29 2.75 -4.99 4.65
N GLY A 30 2.55 -6.21 5.16
CA GLY A 30 1.69 -6.48 6.32
C GLY A 30 2.37 -6.23 7.67
N TYR A 31 1.62 -6.42 8.77
CA TYR A 31 2.10 -6.22 10.15
C TYR A 31 3.36 -7.04 10.45
N GLY A 32 4.33 -6.45 11.16
CA GLY A 32 5.55 -7.15 11.56
C GLY A 32 6.59 -7.32 10.47
N ARG A 33 6.33 -6.84 9.25
CA ARG A 33 7.24 -6.97 8.10
C ARG A 33 7.98 -5.66 7.82
N HIS A 34 8.64 -5.60 6.68
CA HIS A 34 9.42 -4.46 6.22
C HIS A 34 9.33 -4.39 4.68
N GLU A 35 9.87 -3.32 4.09
CA GLU A 35 9.84 -3.00 2.66
C GLU A 35 10.39 -4.10 1.74
N GLY A 36 11.31 -4.93 2.22
CA GLY A 36 11.89 -6.03 1.43
C GLY A 36 10.92 -7.20 1.22
N GLY A 37 9.86 -7.31 2.02
CA GLY A 37 8.99 -8.49 2.05
C GLY A 37 8.27 -8.76 0.73
N LEU A 38 7.53 -7.77 0.20
CA LEU A 38 6.89 -7.87 -1.10
C LEU A 38 7.86 -7.59 -2.26
N PHE A 39 8.90 -6.81 -2.00
CA PHE A 39 9.88 -6.41 -3.01
C PHE A 39 10.64 -7.59 -3.60
N GLY A 40 10.74 -8.73 -2.90
CA GLY A 40 11.30 -9.97 -3.45
C GLY A 40 10.61 -10.47 -4.72
N PHE A 41 9.38 -10.03 -5.01
CA PHE A 41 8.64 -10.34 -6.24
C PHE A 41 8.76 -9.24 -7.32
N ALA A 42 9.42 -8.11 -7.03
CA ALA A 42 9.44 -6.93 -7.91
C ALA A 42 10.03 -7.21 -9.30
N ASP A 43 10.91 -8.21 -9.40
CA ASP A 43 11.53 -8.62 -10.66
C ASP A 43 10.64 -9.48 -11.55
N GLN A 44 9.59 -10.09 -11.01
CA GLN A 44 8.64 -10.92 -11.76
C GLN A 44 7.47 -10.10 -12.33
N LEU A 45 7.38 -8.83 -11.95
CA LEU A 45 6.33 -7.92 -12.38
C LEU A 45 6.68 -7.24 -13.71
N PRO A 46 5.68 -6.68 -14.43
CA PRO A 46 5.90 -6.08 -15.74
C PRO A 46 6.98 -5.00 -15.71
N GLY A 47 7.83 -5.01 -16.74
CA GLY A 47 9.07 -4.22 -16.78
C GLY A 47 8.87 -2.71 -16.94
N GLU A 48 7.69 -2.27 -17.37
CA GLU A 48 7.34 -0.87 -17.61
C GLU A 48 7.07 -0.06 -16.33
N TYR A 49 6.77 -0.73 -15.23
CA TYR A 49 6.52 -0.07 -13.95
C TYR A 49 7.83 0.46 -13.37
N LEU A 50 7.77 1.56 -12.63
CA LEU A 50 8.71 1.85 -11.55
C LEU A 50 8.08 1.34 -10.25
N ILE A 51 8.80 0.52 -9.48
CA ILE A 51 8.29 -0.01 -8.20
C ILE A 51 9.00 0.68 -7.05
N VAL A 52 8.20 1.16 -6.11
CA VAL A 52 8.64 1.47 -4.75
C VAL A 52 7.96 0.49 -3.78
N SER A 53 8.71 -0.07 -2.85
CA SER A 53 8.15 -0.85 -1.74
C SER A 53 8.38 -0.10 -0.45
N ALA A 54 7.33 0.34 0.22
CA ALA A 54 7.44 1.26 1.36
C ALA A 54 7.44 0.50 2.69
N ARG A 55 8.30 0.95 3.61
CA ARG A 55 8.32 0.51 5.00
C ARG A 55 7.29 1.30 5.79
N ALA A 56 6.49 0.61 6.59
CA ALA A 56 5.53 1.25 7.48
C ALA A 56 6.22 2.10 8.57
N PRO A 57 5.60 3.18 9.06
CA PRO A 57 6.28 4.18 9.87
C PRO A 57 6.47 3.78 11.35
N ILE A 58 5.74 2.80 11.86
CA ILE A 58 5.78 2.42 13.27
C ILE A 58 6.71 1.22 13.42
N ARG A 59 7.76 1.37 14.23
CA ARG A 59 8.70 0.28 14.54
C ARG A 59 8.18 -0.53 15.73
N LEU A 60 8.13 -1.85 15.58
CA LEU A 60 7.72 -2.75 16.65
C LEU A 60 8.90 -3.07 17.57
N ILE A 61 8.61 -3.23 18.86
CA ILE A 61 9.64 -3.47 19.89
C ILE A 61 10.44 -4.76 19.64
N TRP A 62 9.80 -5.76 19.05
CA TRP A 62 10.38 -7.07 18.73
C TRP A 62 10.95 -7.15 17.30
N GLY A 63 11.02 -6.02 16.60
CA GLY A 63 11.51 -5.93 15.23
C GLY A 63 10.39 -5.88 14.19
N GLY A 64 10.72 -5.42 12.98
CA GLY A 64 9.73 -5.15 11.93
C GLY A 64 8.94 -3.86 12.15
N PHE A 65 7.96 -3.66 11.28
CA PHE A 65 7.19 -2.42 11.19
C PHE A 65 5.70 -2.68 10.99
N CYS A 66 4.86 -1.74 11.40
CA CYS A 66 3.43 -1.75 11.16
C CYS A 66 2.93 -0.37 10.73
N TRP A 67 1.77 -0.37 10.08
CA TRP A 67 1.08 0.86 9.67
C TRP A 67 0.19 1.39 10.77
N TYR A 68 -0.34 0.49 11.57
CA TYR A 68 -1.12 0.78 12.76
C TYR A 68 -1.01 -0.42 13.68
N ASP A 69 -1.11 -0.13 14.98
CA ASP A 69 -1.09 -1.18 15.97
C ASP A 69 -2.38 -2.00 15.93
N ILE A 70 -2.21 -3.29 16.25
CA ILE A 70 -3.30 -4.24 16.39
C ILE A 70 -3.10 -4.97 17.70
N ARG A 71 -4.17 -5.14 18.47
CA ARG A 71 -4.14 -5.94 19.70
C ARG A 71 -4.93 -7.21 19.50
N PHE A 72 -4.36 -8.29 20.00
CA PHE A 72 -4.88 -9.64 19.87
C PHE A 72 -5.59 -10.10 21.16
N ASP A 73 -5.87 -9.21 22.11
CA ASP A 73 -6.39 -9.57 23.42
C ASP A 73 -7.91 -9.76 23.43
N GLU A 74 -8.29 -11.01 23.72
CA GLU A 74 -9.53 -11.49 24.35
C GLU A 74 -10.87 -11.16 23.68
N GLY A 75 -11.03 -11.65 22.44
CA GLY A 75 -12.33 -11.80 21.80
C GLY A 75 -12.24 -12.22 20.33
N PRO A 76 -13.38 -12.54 19.68
CA PRO A 76 -13.42 -12.81 18.23
C PRO A 76 -13.11 -11.56 17.38
N SER A 77 -13.06 -10.37 17.98
CA SER A 77 -12.77 -9.12 17.28
C SER A 77 -11.38 -8.61 17.62
N ARG A 78 -10.57 -8.39 16.59
CA ARG A 78 -9.24 -7.80 16.71
C ARG A 78 -9.39 -6.29 16.83
N TRP A 79 -8.83 -5.72 17.87
CA TRP A 79 -8.74 -4.27 17.97
C TRP A 79 -7.63 -3.77 17.03
N ALA A 80 -7.93 -2.71 16.27
CA ALA A 80 -6.98 -1.99 15.44
C ALA A 80 -7.07 -0.50 15.77
N ASP A 81 -5.95 0.23 15.72
CA ASP A 81 -5.93 1.68 15.96
C ASP A 81 -6.26 2.47 14.68
N PRO A 82 -7.48 3.00 14.52
CA PRO A 82 -7.84 3.75 13.32
C PRO A 82 -7.11 5.09 13.20
N ALA A 83 -6.73 5.72 14.33
CA ALA A 83 -6.03 7.00 14.31
C ALA A 83 -4.61 6.84 13.76
N GLN A 84 -3.90 5.78 14.16
CA GLN A 84 -2.60 5.44 13.57
C GLN A 84 -2.73 5.06 12.09
N ALA A 85 -3.79 4.33 11.72
CA ALA A 85 -4.01 3.95 10.34
C ALA A 85 -4.26 5.17 9.44
N LEU A 86 -5.03 6.15 9.91
CA LEU A 86 -5.20 7.45 9.23
C LEU A 86 -3.90 8.24 9.13
N ALA A 87 -3.11 8.32 10.21
CA ALA A 87 -1.81 8.98 10.17
C ALA A 87 -0.85 8.31 9.16
N SER A 88 -0.90 6.98 9.06
CA SER A 88 -0.16 6.21 8.05
C SER A 88 -0.64 6.47 6.63
N LEU A 89 -1.94 6.66 6.39
CA LEU A 89 -2.47 7.05 5.08
C LEU A 89 -1.97 8.41 4.63
N GLU A 90 -1.97 9.41 5.53
CA GLU A 90 -1.46 10.75 5.22
C GLU A 90 0.04 10.71 4.90
N LYS A 91 0.81 9.96 5.69
CA LYS A 91 2.25 9.78 5.44
C LYS A 91 2.52 9.02 4.14
N LEU A 92 1.71 8.03 3.82
CA LEU A 92 1.75 7.31 2.55
C LEU A 92 1.43 8.25 1.38
N HIS A 93 0.44 9.14 1.53
CA HIS A 93 0.08 10.13 0.52
C HIS A 93 1.24 11.07 0.22
N GLN A 94 1.85 11.63 1.27
CA GLN A 94 3.05 12.46 1.14
C GLN A 94 4.18 11.70 0.43
N PHE A 95 4.50 10.49 0.89
CA PHE A 95 5.54 9.65 0.30
C PHE A 95 5.29 9.39 -1.20
N ILE A 96 4.05 9.11 -1.58
CA ILE A 96 3.68 8.88 -2.97
C ILE A 96 3.90 10.14 -3.81
N GLN A 97 3.49 11.32 -3.34
CA GLN A 97 3.72 12.58 -4.06
C GLN A 97 5.22 12.89 -4.23
N GLU A 98 6.01 12.62 -3.19
CA GLU A 98 7.47 12.74 -3.23
C GLU A 98 8.07 11.76 -4.25
N ALA A 99 7.62 10.51 -4.26
CA ALA A 99 8.07 9.50 -5.22
C ALA A 99 7.68 9.84 -6.67
N GLU A 100 6.45 10.32 -6.89
CA GLU A 100 5.99 10.78 -8.21
C GLU A 100 6.91 11.87 -8.76
N THR A 101 7.27 12.83 -7.90
CA THR A 101 8.14 13.97 -8.26
C THR A 101 9.60 13.55 -8.44
N ALA A 102 10.16 12.85 -7.45
CA ALA A 102 11.56 12.45 -7.42
C ALA A 102 11.92 11.46 -8.55
N TYR A 103 10.97 10.62 -8.92
CA TYR A 103 11.16 9.59 -9.95
C TYR A 103 10.43 9.88 -11.27
N GLN A 104 9.84 11.08 -11.42
CA GLN A 104 9.22 11.57 -12.64
C GLN A 104 8.19 10.59 -13.25
N THR A 105 7.36 9.98 -12.40
CA THR A 105 6.40 8.97 -12.84
C THR A 105 5.17 9.57 -13.50
N GLN A 106 4.39 8.76 -14.22
CA GLN A 106 3.14 9.19 -14.83
C GLN A 106 2.09 9.52 -13.76
N PRO A 107 1.58 10.77 -13.67
CA PRO A 107 0.55 11.13 -12.70
C PRO A 107 -0.76 10.39 -12.97
N GLY A 108 -1.49 10.02 -11.92
CA GLY A 108 -2.82 9.39 -12.03
C GLY A 108 -2.82 7.92 -12.44
N GLU A 109 -1.65 7.30 -12.59
CA GLU A 109 -1.48 5.90 -13.02
C GLU A 109 -0.88 5.02 -11.92
N ILE A 110 -1.22 5.30 -10.66
CA ILE A 110 -0.68 4.54 -9.52
C ILE A 110 -1.35 3.17 -9.45
N THR A 111 -0.52 2.14 -9.26
CA THR A 111 -0.94 0.79 -8.89
C THR A 111 -0.52 0.50 -7.45
N LEU A 112 -1.47 0.18 -6.58
CA LEU A 112 -1.18 -0.24 -5.21
C LEU A 112 -1.12 -1.76 -5.14
N MET A 113 -0.12 -2.32 -4.47
CA MET A 113 -0.03 -3.75 -4.18
C MET A 113 0.21 -3.95 -2.69
N GLY A 114 -0.79 -4.47 -1.99
CA GLY A 114 -0.77 -4.57 -0.54
C GLY A 114 -0.97 -5.99 -0.04
N PHE A 115 -0.32 -6.35 1.07
CA PHE A 115 -0.61 -7.58 1.81
C PHE A 115 -1.09 -7.28 3.24
N SER A 116 -2.16 -7.93 3.69
CA SER A 116 -2.72 -7.74 5.04
C SER A 116 -2.97 -6.26 5.38
N GLN A 117 -2.30 -5.66 6.37
CA GLN A 117 -2.40 -4.21 6.63
C GLN A 117 -2.14 -3.35 5.40
N GLY A 118 -1.18 -3.75 4.55
CA GLY A 118 -0.91 -3.04 3.31
C GLY A 118 -2.07 -3.13 2.32
N ALA A 119 -2.81 -4.24 2.27
CA ALA A 119 -4.01 -4.38 1.44
C ALA A 119 -5.15 -3.49 1.98
N ILE A 120 -5.34 -3.48 3.30
CA ILE A 120 -6.33 -2.66 4.00
C ILE A 120 -6.09 -1.16 3.74
N LEU A 121 -4.84 -0.71 3.85
CA LEU A 121 -4.46 0.65 3.48
C LEU A 121 -4.65 0.93 1.98
N SER A 122 -4.36 -0.05 1.11
CA SER A 122 -4.52 0.13 -0.33
C SER A 122 -5.97 0.40 -0.70
N TYR A 123 -6.92 -0.28 -0.06
CA TYR A 123 -8.35 0.06 -0.17
C TYR A 123 -8.60 1.49 0.31
N ALA A 124 -8.28 1.81 1.57
CA ALA A 124 -8.60 3.12 2.11
C ALA A 124 -7.99 4.28 1.28
N TYR A 125 -6.77 4.10 0.79
CA TYR A 125 -6.08 5.08 -0.06
C TYR A 125 -6.79 5.26 -1.40
N SER A 126 -7.17 4.18 -2.10
CA SER A 126 -7.83 4.28 -3.40
C SER A 126 -9.20 4.98 -3.33
N PHE A 127 -9.92 4.85 -2.22
CA PHE A 127 -11.19 5.56 -2.02
C PHE A 127 -11.01 7.02 -1.58
N ARG A 128 -9.92 7.35 -0.86
CA ARG A 128 -9.60 8.73 -0.46
C ARG A 128 -9.00 9.56 -1.58
N PHE A 129 -8.22 8.93 -2.47
CA PHE A 129 -7.51 9.57 -3.57
C PHE A 129 -7.80 8.89 -4.91
N PRO A 130 -9.08 8.79 -5.32
CA PRO A 130 -9.48 7.97 -6.47
C PRO A 130 -8.93 8.48 -7.81
N ASP A 131 -8.59 9.76 -7.94
CA ASP A 131 -7.99 10.30 -9.17
C ASP A 131 -6.49 9.97 -9.32
N LYS A 132 -5.86 9.43 -8.28
CA LYS A 132 -4.44 9.05 -8.30
C LYS A 132 -4.22 7.58 -8.65
N VAL A 133 -5.16 6.72 -8.26
CA VAL A 133 -5.02 5.26 -8.33
C VAL A 133 -5.80 4.74 -9.52
N ARG A 134 -5.24 3.77 -10.24
CA ARG A 134 -5.93 3.06 -11.33
C ARG A 134 -6.18 1.58 -11.01
N LYS A 135 -5.29 0.97 -10.22
CA LYS A 135 -5.32 -0.46 -9.91
C LYS A 135 -4.96 -0.73 -8.45
N VAL A 136 -5.62 -1.70 -7.84
CA VAL A 136 -5.30 -2.21 -6.50
C VAL A 136 -5.20 -3.72 -6.54
N LEU A 137 -4.04 -4.26 -6.15
CA LEU A 137 -3.80 -5.67 -5.90
C LEU A 137 -3.84 -5.87 -4.38
N ALA A 138 -4.96 -6.36 -3.87
CA ALA A 138 -5.20 -6.56 -2.45
C ALA A 138 -5.06 -8.05 -2.10
N LEU A 139 -4.03 -8.37 -1.31
CA LEU A 139 -3.67 -9.72 -0.94
C LEU A 139 -3.99 -9.95 0.56
N SER A 140 -4.94 -10.82 0.85
CA SER A 140 -5.34 -11.18 2.22
C SER A 140 -5.69 -9.98 3.10
N GLY A 141 -6.64 -9.15 2.69
CA GLY A 141 -7.06 -7.94 3.41
C GLY A 141 -8.57 -7.75 3.42
N TYR A 142 -9.03 -6.72 4.13
CA TYR A 142 -10.45 -6.36 4.23
C TYR A 142 -10.64 -4.84 4.18
N MET A 143 -11.89 -4.36 4.09
CA MET A 143 -12.19 -2.93 4.21
C MET A 143 -12.33 -2.54 5.68
N PHE A 144 -11.43 -1.68 6.16
CA PHE A 144 -11.48 -1.16 7.53
C PHE A 144 -12.30 0.14 7.55
N SER A 145 -13.57 0.04 7.95
CA SER A 145 -14.57 1.10 7.84
C SER A 145 -14.15 2.45 8.44
N GLU A 146 -13.44 2.41 9.57
CA GLU A 146 -13.05 3.57 10.37
C GLU A 146 -12.03 4.46 9.66
N ILE A 147 -11.34 3.93 8.64
CA ILE A 147 -10.38 4.68 7.83
C ILE A 147 -10.89 4.97 6.43
N MET A 148 -12.10 4.57 6.07
CA MET A 148 -12.73 4.89 4.79
C MET A 148 -13.21 6.35 4.77
N PRO A 149 -13.33 6.99 3.60
CA PRO A 149 -13.96 8.31 3.51
C PRO A 149 -15.45 8.22 3.89
N THR A 150 -15.99 9.27 4.50
CA THR A 150 -17.39 9.34 4.94
C THR A 150 -18.40 9.23 3.80
N LYS A 151 -18.00 9.63 2.60
CA LYS A 151 -18.75 9.42 1.35
C LYS A 151 -17.86 8.72 0.35
N LEU A 152 -18.32 7.58 -0.17
CA LEU A 152 -17.61 6.87 -1.23
C LEU A 152 -17.79 7.65 -2.54
N PRO A 153 -16.69 8.03 -3.23
CA PRO A 153 -16.77 8.79 -4.47
C PRO A 153 -17.11 7.84 -5.63
N THR A 154 -18.38 7.45 -5.72
CA THR A 154 -18.88 6.41 -6.63
C THR A 154 -18.51 6.61 -8.10
N ALA A 155 -18.49 7.86 -8.59
CA ALA A 155 -18.09 8.17 -9.97
C ALA A 155 -16.58 8.04 -10.21
N ALA A 156 -15.75 8.40 -9.24
CA ALA A 156 -14.30 8.32 -9.36
C ALA A 156 -13.80 6.88 -9.20
N THR A 157 -14.47 6.07 -8.39
CA THR A 157 -14.13 4.66 -8.16
C THR A 157 -14.47 3.74 -9.33
N GLN A 158 -15.31 4.18 -10.28
CA GLN A 158 -15.63 3.40 -11.50
C GLN A 158 -14.40 3.16 -12.39
N LYS A 159 -13.34 3.94 -12.21
CA LYS A 159 -12.08 3.80 -12.94
C LYS A 159 -11.07 2.91 -12.20
N LEU A 160 -11.41 2.33 -11.05
CA LEU A 160 -10.50 1.49 -10.27
C LEU A 160 -10.69 0.02 -10.62
N ASP A 161 -9.61 -0.65 -11.02
CA ASP A 161 -9.60 -2.11 -11.16
C ASP A 161 -9.02 -2.76 -9.91
N TYR A 162 -9.73 -3.75 -9.36
CA TYR A 162 -9.28 -4.50 -8.20
C TYR A 162 -8.95 -5.94 -8.59
N PHE A 163 -7.79 -6.40 -8.14
CA PHE A 163 -7.45 -7.82 -8.06
C PHE A 163 -7.38 -8.20 -6.60
N VAL A 164 -8.28 -9.07 -6.14
CA VAL A 164 -8.42 -9.45 -4.74
C VAL A 164 -8.18 -10.94 -4.60
N THR A 165 -7.29 -11.32 -3.71
CA THR A 165 -7.05 -12.73 -3.36
C THR A 165 -7.10 -12.90 -1.86
N HIS A 166 -7.69 -13.99 -1.40
CA HIS A 166 -7.76 -14.34 0.02
C HIS A 166 -7.63 -15.85 0.19
N GLY A 167 -6.86 -16.29 1.18
CA GLY A 167 -6.74 -17.72 1.49
C GLY A 167 -8.00 -18.22 2.18
N THR A 168 -8.57 -19.33 1.70
CA THR A 168 -9.79 -19.93 2.32
C THR A 168 -9.55 -20.46 3.72
N GLU A 169 -8.30 -20.77 4.04
CA GLU A 169 -7.85 -21.32 5.33
C GLU A 169 -7.02 -20.30 6.12
N ASP A 170 -7.15 -18.99 5.86
CA ASP A 170 -6.39 -17.95 6.57
C ASP A 170 -6.89 -17.85 8.03
N PRO A 171 -6.10 -18.29 9.03
CA PRO A 171 -6.52 -18.26 10.43
C PRO A 171 -6.39 -16.86 11.03
N VAL A 172 -5.77 -15.93 10.29
CA VAL A 172 -5.51 -14.57 10.70
C VAL A 172 -6.67 -13.70 10.26
N ILE A 173 -7.01 -13.66 8.99
CA ILE A 173 -8.17 -12.91 8.51
C ILE A 173 -9.13 -13.92 7.87
N PRO A 174 -10.15 -14.42 8.59
CA PRO A 174 -11.12 -15.34 8.01
C PRO A 174 -12.04 -14.61 6.99
N ILE A 175 -12.64 -15.37 6.07
CA ILE A 175 -13.63 -14.90 5.07
C ILE A 175 -15.03 -14.88 5.70
#